data_AF-A0AAE4BP44-F1
#
_entry.id   AF-A0AAE4BP44-F1
#
_cell.length_a   1.000
_cell.length_b   1.000
_cell.length_c   1.000
_cell.angle_alpha   90.00
_cell.angle_beta   90.00
_cell.angle_gamma   90.00
#
_symmetry.space_group_name_H-M   'P 1'
#
loop_
_entity.id
_entity.type
_entity.pdbx_description
1 polymer ?
#
loop_
_entity_poly.entity_id
_entity_poly.type
_entity_poly.pdbx_seq_one_letter_code
_entity_poly.pdbx_strand_id
1 'polypeptide(L)'
;MTQLPAALNDPAWNDPAWLHGATAFTTVRTRYGQPLLWTAHLERLRGTCAFLGLPHPDPAPPALEAHPWGLLRVTVTPHGTLHMHRPLTPGPRPDQGVTVRVTDMHIHPQLGAHKTGNYLPYRLAASQAHPHFEGWLQDAGGHVVDGSRTAPLLEIGGALVVPEGGLPSVTRAAYLMGRPHDTRPIHPRDLGHVTRAWLCGSGTGLVPIRRIDGHTDDLPVHWPAPGDAVFGWPEEV
;
A
#
# COMPACT_ATOMS: atom_id res chain seq x y z
N MET A 1 -19.85 10.33 -19.22
CA MET A 1 -19.29 11.64 -18.85
C MET A 1 -19.80 11.96 -17.46
N THR A 2 -18.94 11.96 -16.44
CA THR A 2 -19.33 12.32 -15.07
C THR A 2 -19.61 13.82 -15.06
N GLN A 3 -20.84 14.23 -14.74
CA GLN A 3 -21.14 15.65 -14.53
C GLN A 3 -20.30 16.16 -13.36
N LEU A 4 -19.48 17.18 -13.61
CA LEU A 4 -18.78 17.89 -12.56
C LEU A 4 -19.81 18.68 -11.71
N PRO A 5 -19.63 18.80 -10.38
CA PRO A 5 -20.52 19.60 -9.53
C PRO A 5 -20.63 21.04 -10.04
N ALA A 6 -21.79 21.68 -9.85
CA ALA A 6 -22.15 23.00 -10.40
C ALA A 6 -21.24 24.18 -9.97
N ALA A 7 -20.31 23.98 -9.04
CA ALA A 7 -19.40 25.00 -8.54
C ALA A 7 -17.95 24.70 -8.96
N LEU A 8 -17.68 24.64 -10.26
CA LEU A 8 -16.32 24.54 -10.80
C LEU A 8 -15.40 25.71 -10.39
N ASN A 9 -15.99 26.80 -9.88
CA ASN A 9 -15.29 27.99 -9.40
C ASN A 9 -15.43 28.20 -7.88
N ASP A 10 -15.79 27.18 -7.09
CA ASP A 10 -15.76 27.29 -5.63
C ASP A 10 -14.33 27.62 -5.17
N PRO A 11 -14.10 28.72 -4.43
CA PRO A 11 -12.78 29.05 -3.89
C PRO A 11 -12.17 27.92 -3.04
N ALA A 12 -12.98 27.03 -2.48
CA ALA A 12 -12.51 25.84 -1.78
C ALA A 12 -11.64 24.92 -2.67
N TRP A 13 -11.82 24.94 -4.00
CA TRP A 13 -10.95 24.19 -4.91
C TRP A 13 -9.53 24.77 -5.00
N ASN A 14 -9.28 26.00 -4.57
CA ASN A 14 -7.93 26.59 -4.55
C ASN A 14 -7.09 26.15 -3.34
N ASP A 15 -7.64 25.32 -2.46
CA ASP A 15 -6.93 24.76 -1.32
C ASP A 15 -5.78 23.84 -1.79
N PRO A 16 -4.53 24.03 -1.30
CA PRO A 16 -3.40 23.17 -1.60
C PRO A 16 -3.64 21.67 -1.33
N ALA A 17 -4.55 21.33 -0.43
CA ALA A 17 -4.96 19.95 -0.18
C ALA A 17 -5.48 19.27 -1.45
N TRP A 18 -6.26 19.99 -2.27
CA TRP A 18 -6.86 19.46 -3.50
C TRP A 18 -5.98 19.71 -4.72
N LEU A 19 -5.38 20.90 -4.85
CA LEU A 19 -4.58 21.25 -6.02
C LEU A 19 -3.19 20.61 -6.04
N HIS A 20 -2.54 20.56 -4.87
CA HIS A 20 -1.13 20.18 -4.75
C HIS A 20 -0.94 18.87 -3.96
N GLY A 21 -2.04 18.22 -3.56
CA GLY A 21 -1.98 17.01 -2.76
C GLY A 21 -1.30 17.22 -1.41
N ALA A 22 -1.39 18.42 -0.82
CA ALA A 22 -0.86 18.76 0.50
C ALA A 22 -1.66 18.07 1.63
N THR A 23 -1.67 16.74 1.59
CA THR A 23 -2.44 15.86 2.47
C THR A 23 -1.60 14.65 2.86
N ALA A 24 -1.88 14.13 4.05
CA ALA A 24 -1.41 12.83 4.51
C ALA A 24 -2.58 11.87 4.55
N PHE A 25 -2.37 10.57 4.28
CA PHE A 25 -3.45 9.61 4.42
C PHE A 25 -2.99 8.23 4.88
N THR A 26 -3.91 7.46 5.43
CA THR A 26 -3.73 6.04 5.69
C THR A 26 -4.96 5.27 5.23
N THR A 27 -4.79 3.99 4.93
CA THR A 27 -5.88 3.10 4.51
C THR A 27 -5.80 1.84 5.35
N VAL A 28 -6.90 1.52 6.02
CA VAL A 28 -6.98 0.51 7.08
C VAL A 28 -8.09 -0.46 6.69
N ARG A 29 -7.78 -1.76 6.72
CA ARG A 29 -8.82 -2.80 6.60
C ARG A 29 -9.54 -2.92 7.93
N THR A 30 -10.85 -3.10 7.86
CA THR A 30 -11.72 -3.22 9.03
C THR A 30 -12.46 -4.56 8.99
N ARG A 31 -12.69 -5.16 10.15
CA ARG A 31 -13.51 -6.37 10.31
C ARG A 31 -14.64 -6.07 11.29
N TYR A 32 -15.90 -6.16 10.87
CA TYR A 32 -17.08 -5.81 11.70
C TYR A 32 -16.93 -4.45 12.40
N GLY A 33 -16.49 -3.42 11.66
CA GLY A 33 -16.27 -2.07 12.18
C GLY A 33 -15.00 -1.88 13.03
N GLN A 34 -14.19 -2.93 13.24
CA GLN A 34 -12.93 -2.82 13.98
C GLN A 34 -11.74 -2.58 13.03
N PRO A 35 -11.01 -1.45 13.14
CA PRO A 35 -9.85 -1.17 12.31
C PRO A 35 -8.64 -2.01 12.72
N LEU A 36 -8.13 -2.81 11.79
CA LEU A 36 -7.00 -3.70 12.03
C LEU A 36 -5.68 -2.91 12.02
N LEU A 37 -4.76 -3.25 12.93
CA LEU A 37 -3.46 -2.57 13.07
C LEU A 37 -3.57 -1.04 13.23
N TRP A 38 -4.64 -0.54 13.84
CA TRP A 38 -4.92 0.90 13.95
C TRP A 38 -3.75 1.70 14.50
N THR A 39 -3.16 1.26 15.62
CA THR A 39 -2.03 1.95 16.26
C THR A 39 -0.85 2.15 15.29
N ALA A 40 -0.49 1.12 14.52
CA ALA A 40 0.61 1.22 13.55
C ALA A 40 0.26 2.12 12.37
N HIS A 41 -1.00 2.09 11.92
CA HIS A 41 -1.50 2.97 10.87
C HIS A 41 -1.52 4.45 11.29
N LEU A 42 -1.93 4.72 12.52
CA LEU A 42 -1.96 6.04 13.13
C LEU A 42 -0.54 6.58 13.32
N GLU A 43 0.40 5.76 13.79
CA GLU A 43 1.80 6.18 13.99
C GLU A 43 2.44 6.61 12.66
N ARG A 44 2.30 5.80 11.60
CA ARG A 44 2.79 6.18 10.28
C ARG A 44 2.11 7.45 9.72
N LEU A 45 0.81 7.61 9.98
CA LEU A 45 0.07 8.81 9.58
C LEU A 45 0.61 10.04 10.31
N ARG A 46 0.83 9.96 11.63
CA ARG A 46 1.42 11.03 12.44
C ARG A 46 2.80 11.42 11.95
N GLY A 47 3.66 10.46 11.62
CA GLY A 47 4.97 10.73 11.04
C GLY A 47 4.88 11.48 9.70
N THR A 48 3.91 11.13 8.85
CA THR A 48 3.66 11.86 7.60
C THR A 48 3.09 13.27 7.86
N CYS A 49 2.17 13.42 8.82
CA CYS A 49 1.66 14.74 9.20
C CYS A 49 2.77 15.66 9.71
N ALA A 50 3.63 15.16 10.61
CA ALA A 50 4.76 15.91 11.14
C ALA A 50 5.72 16.37 10.04
N PHE A 51 6.03 15.49 9.09
CA PHE A 51 6.86 15.82 7.94
C PHE A 51 6.25 16.94 7.06
N LEU A 52 4.93 16.94 6.88
CA LEU A 52 4.22 17.93 6.05
C LEU A 52 3.77 19.18 6.81
N GLY A 53 3.99 19.27 8.13
CA GLY A 53 3.46 20.36 8.97
C GLY A 53 1.93 20.34 9.09
N LEU A 54 1.30 19.17 8.96
CA LEU A 54 -0.15 18.98 9.09
C LEU A 54 -0.54 18.70 10.55
N PRO A 55 -1.80 19.01 10.94
CA PRO A 55 -2.29 18.70 12.28
C PRO A 55 -2.21 17.20 12.59
N HIS A 56 -2.07 16.87 13.87
CA HIS A 56 -2.11 15.47 14.29
C HIS A 56 -3.55 14.93 14.22
N PRO A 57 -3.76 13.72 13.65
CA PRO A 57 -5.05 13.06 13.68
C PRO A 57 -5.42 12.63 15.10
N ASP A 58 -6.73 12.52 15.36
CA ASP A 58 -7.28 11.95 16.60
C ASP A 58 -6.70 10.54 16.85
N PRO A 59 -6.23 10.23 18.07
CA PRO A 59 -5.80 8.88 18.42
C PRO A 59 -6.89 7.81 18.29
N ALA A 60 -8.15 8.15 18.54
CA ALA A 60 -9.26 7.21 18.47
C ALA A 60 -9.67 7.00 17.01
N PRO A 61 -9.98 5.76 16.60
CA PRO A 61 -10.63 5.54 15.31
C PRO A 61 -12.04 6.15 15.32
N PRO A 62 -12.54 6.63 14.17
CA PRO A 62 -13.93 7.09 14.07
C PRO A 62 -14.91 5.93 14.33
N ALA A 63 -16.17 6.24 14.60
CA ALA A 63 -17.22 5.23 14.61
C ALA A 63 -17.42 4.67 13.20
N LEU A 64 -17.43 3.33 13.06
CA LEU A 64 -17.48 2.64 11.77
C LEU A 64 -18.69 1.70 11.68
N GLU A 65 -19.20 1.53 10.47
CA GLU A 65 -20.25 0.54 10.22
C GLU A 65 -19.71 -0.89 10.37
N ALA A 66 -20.57 -1.80 10.81
CA ALA A 66 -20.19 -3.19 11.09
C ALA A 66 -20.11 -4.07 9.84
N HIS A 67 -19.55 -3.57 8.73
CA HIS A 67 -19.33 -4.38 7.53
C HIS A 67 -18.47 -5.61 7.85
N PRO A 68 -18.79 -6.81 7.31
CA PRO A 68 -17.94 -7.99 7.48
C PRO A 68 -16.49 -7.69 7.14
N TRP A 69 -16.28 -7.06 5.98
CA TRP A 69 -15.03 -6.42 5.60
C TRP A 69 -15.28 -4.99 5.16
N GLY A 70 -14.42 -4.08 5.60
CA GLY A 70 -14.46 -2.68 5.19
C GLY A 70 -13.08 -2.10 4.96
N LEU A 71 -13.05 -0.93 4.33
CA LEU A 71 -11.84 -0.18 4.07
C LEU A 71 -12.04 1.26 4.55
N LEU A 72 -11.38 1.60 5.65
CA LEU A 72 -11.32 2.95 6.18
C LEU A 72 -10.15 3.70 5.54
N ARG A 73 -10.42 4.85 4.94
CA ARG A 73 -9.40 5.84 4.58
C ARG A 73 -9.52 7.03 5.50
N VAL A 74 -8.42 7.40 6.15
CA VAL A 74 -8.30 8.65 6.92
C VAL A 74 -7.34 9.56 6.17
N THR A 75 -7.76 10.79 5.90
CA THR A 75 -6.98 11.80 5.18
C THR A 75 -6.92 13.07 6.02
N VAL A 76 -5.72 13.57 6.27
CA VAL A 76 -5.47 14.79 7.02
C VAL A 76 -5.10 15.89 6.04
N THR A 77 -5.72 17.05 6.21
CA THR A 77 -5.48 18.29 5.47
C THR A 77 -5.10 19.40 6.46
N PRO A 78 -4.66 20.58 6.00
CA PRO A 78 -4.45 21.73 6.88
C PRO A 78 -5.72 22.15 7.66
N HIS A 79 -6.90 21.80 7.16
CA HIS A 79 -8.19 22.22 7.70
C HIS A 79 -8.85 21.17 8.60
N GLY A 80 -8.29 19.96 8.69
CA GLY A 80 -8.80 18.92 9.56
C GLY A 80 -8.63 17.51 9.00
N THR A 81 -9.35 16.58 9.61
CA THR A 81 -9.30 15.16 9.26
C THR A 81 -10.62 14.72 8.62
N LEU A 82 -10.52 14.07 7.47
CA LEU A 82 -11.63 13.45 6.75
C LEU A 82 -11.50 11.93 6.85
N HIS A 83 -12.62 11.23 6.98
CA HIS A 83 -12.64 9.79 6.88
C HIS A 83 -13.71 9.31 5.90
N MET A 84 -13.39 8.23 5.20
CA MET A 84 -14.30 7.51 4.30
C MET A 84 -14.23 6.05 4.69
N HIS A 85 -15.37 5.47 5.02
CA HIS A 85 -15.50 4.03 5.27
C HIS A 85 -16.45 3.44 4.24
N ARG A 86 -16.09 2.28 3.71
CA ARG A 86 -16.90 1.56 2.72
C ARG A 86 -16.76 0.06 2.89
N PRO A 87 -17.73 -0.74 2.41
CA PRO A 87 -17.55 -2.18 2.26
C PRO A 87 -16.32 -2.48 1.41
N LEU A 88 -15.56 -3.51 1.80
CA LEU A 88 -14.49 -4.07 1.00
C LEU A 88 -15.03 -5.34 0.34
N THR A 89 -15.15 -5.31 -0.98
CA THR A 89 -15.55 -6.46 -1.81
C THR A 89 -14.31 -6.92 -2.59
N PRO A 90 -13.44 -7.71 -1.96
CA PRO A 90 -12.32 -8.31 -2.66
C PRO A 90 -12.89 -9.35 -3.61
N GLY A 91 -12.50 -9.30 -4.88
CA GLY A 91 -12.91 -10.33 -5.84
C GLY A 91 -12.41 -11.72 -5.42
N PRO A 92 -12.54 -12.73 -6.31
CA PRO A 92 -12.08 -14.07 -6.01
C PRO A 92 -10.61 -14.07 -5.58
N ARG A 93 -10.28 -14.88 -4.58
CA ARG A 93 -8.91 -15.07 -4.14
C ARG A 93 -8.06 -15.55 -5.33
N PRO A 94 -6.91 -14.93 -5.63
CA PRO A 94 -6.05 -15.36 -6.72
C PRO A 94 -5.26 -16.62 -6.30
N ASP A 95 -5.89 -17.79 -6.31
CA ASP A 95 -5.31 -19.04 -5.77
C ASP A 95 -3.95 -19.40 -6.36
N GLN A 96 -3.72 -19.08 -7.62
CA GLN A 96 -2.46 -19.30 -8.33
C GLN A 96 -1.42 -18.20 -8.10
N GLY A 97 -1.63 -17.34 -7.10
CA GLY A 97 -0.83 -16.13 -6.90
C GLY A 97 -1.06 -15.08 -7.99
N VAL A 98 -0.31 -13.99 -7.89
CA VAL A 98 -0.42 -12.85 -8.80
C VAL A 98 0.85 -12.63 -9.62
N THR A 99 0.72 -11.91 -10.73
CA THR A 99 1.87 -11.41 -11.49
C THR A 99 2.12 -9.95 -11.19
N VAL A 100 3.38 -9.54 -11.22
CA VAL A 100 3.80 -8.15 -10.97
C VAL A 100 4.76 -7.70 -12.06
N ARG A 101 4.86 -6.38 -12.27
CA ARG A 101 5.78 -5.79 -13.24
C ARG A 101 6.60 -4.68 -12.61
N VAL A 102 7.91 -4.67 -12.87
CA VAL A 102 8.76 -3.51 -12.57
C VAL A 102 8.46 -2.43 -13.62
N THR A 103 8.06 -1.24 -13.14
CA THR A 103 7.65 -0.11 -13.99
C THR A 103 8.77 0.91 -14.16
N ASP A 104 8.64 1.83 -15.11
CA ASP A 104 9.58 2.97 -15.26
C ASP A 104 9.23 4.15 -14.32
N MET A 105 8.23 3.96 -13.46
CA MET A 105 7.81 4.96 -12.48
C MET A 105 8.72 4.95 -11.26
N HIS A 106 9.05 6.16 -10.80
CA HIS A 106 9.92 6.38 -9.66
C HIS A 106 9.15 6.94 -8.47
N ILE A 107 9.58 6.59 -7.26
CA ILE A 107 9.16 7.30 -6.05
C ILE A 107 9.83 8.68 -6.02
N HIS A 108 9.16 9.66 -5.41
CA HIS A 108 9.81 10.94 -5.14
C HIS A 108 10.82 10.76 -3.99
N PRO A 109 12.08 11.24 -4.11
CA PRO A 109 13.13 10.96 -3.13
C PRO A 109 12.81 11.46 -1.71
N GLN A 110 12.05 12.56 -1.59
CA GLN A 110 11.65 13.10 -0.29
C GLN A 110 10.27 12.61 0.18
N LEU A 111 9.41 12.13 -0.72
CA LEU A 111 8.02 11.78 -0.37
C LEU A 111 7.77 10.28 -0.34
N GLY A 112 8.68 9.45 -0.88
CA GLY A 112 8.48 7.99 -0.97
C GLY A 112 8.30 7.31 0.39
N ALA A 113 8.93 7.83 1.44
CA ALA A 113 8.76 7.35 2.81
C ALA A 113 7.42 7.76 3.47
N HIS A 114 6.61 8.58 2.78
CA HIS A 114 5.44 9.24 3.34
C HIS A 114 4.19 8.97 2.51
N LYS A 115 3.07 8.65 3.19
CA LYS A 115 1.81 8.36 2.49
C LYS A 115 1.03 9.65 2.22
N THR A 116 1.47 10.39 1.21
CA THR A 116 0.93 11.72 0.89
C THR A 116 -0.11 11.69 -0.24
N GLY A 117 -0.83 12.80 -0.42
CA GLY A 117 -1.72 13.01 -1.57
C GLY A 117 -1.03 13.07 -2.93
N ASN A 118 0.30 13.22 -2.97
CA ASN A 118 1.13 13.21 -4.19
C ASN A 118 1.31 11.78 -4.74
N TYR A 119 0.19 11.12 -5.02
CA TYR A 119 0.10 9.69 -5.31
C TYR A 119 0.00 9.37 -6.82
N LEU A 120 0.14 10.37 -7.69
CA LEU A 120 0.03 10.19 -9.14
C LEU A 120 1.08 9.20 -9.69
N PRO A 121 2.36 9.22 -9.29
CA PRO A 121 3.34 8.24 -9.77
C PRO A 121 2.93 6.79 -9.48
N TYR A 122 2.37 6.54 -8.30
CA TYR A 122 1.83 5.23 -7.93
C TYR A 122 0.63 4.83 -8.80
N ARG A 123 -0.27 5.77 -9.13
CA ARG A 123 -1.39 5.49 -10.05
C ARG A 123 -0.91 5.18 -11.47
N LEU A 124 0.12 5.88 -11.95
CA LEU A 124 0.73 5.61 -13.26
C LEU A 124 1.42 4.24 -13.28
N ALA A 125 2.10 3.86 -12.20
CA ALA A 125 2.71 2.53 -12.07
C ALA A 125 1.66 1.42 -12.18
N ALA A 126 0.51 1.58 -11.51
CA ALA A 126 -0.61 0.64 -11.66
C ALA A 126 -1.12 0.56 -13.10
N SER A 127 -1.23 1.70 -13.79
CA SER A 127 -1.70 1.77 -15.18
C SER A 127 -0.71 1.09 -16.15
N GLN A 128 0.59 1.33 -16.00
CA GLN A 128 1.63 0.73 -16.84
C GLN A 128 1.76 -0.78 -16.62
N ALA A 129 1.51 -1.23 -15.38
CA ALA A 129 1.58 -2.63 -15.05
C ALA A 129 0.39 -3.44 -15.56
N HIS A 130 -0.73 -2.83 -15.97
CA HIS A 130 -1.87 -3.58 -16.49
C HIS A 130 -1.45 -4.50 -17.66
N PRO A 131 -1.83 -5.80 -17.68
CA PRO A 131 -2.83 -6.46 -16.81
C PRO A 131 -2.28 -7.11 -15.54
N HIS A 132 -1.00 -6.93 -15.21
CA HIS A 132 -0.43 -7.45 -13.97
C HIS A 132 -1.13 -6.87 -12.74
N PHE A 133 -1.13 -7.65 -11.66
CA PHE A 133 -1.84 -7.28 -10.44
C PHE A 133 -1.23 -6.05 -9.79
N GLU A 134 0.09 -5.85 -9.88
CA GLU A 134 0.79 -4.72 -9.27
C GLU A 134 1.95 -4.23 -10.13
N GLY A 135 2.14 -2.90 -10.13
CA GLY A 135 3.34 -2.25 -10.64
C GLY A 135 4.29 -1.88 -9.51
N TRP A 136 5.55 -2.30 -9.61
CA TRP A 136 6.61 -1.90 -8.70
C TRP A 136 7.34 -0.65 -9.20
N LEU A 137 7.57 0.27 -8.28
CA LEU A 137 8.25 1.54 -8.50
C LEU A 137 9.72 1.42 -8.09
N GLN A 138 10.53 2.29 -8.69
CA GLN A 138 11.96 2.35 -8.47
C GLN A 138 12.40 3.63 -7.73
N ASP A 139 13.59 3.64 -7.14
CA ASP A 139 14.27 4.85 -6.71
C ASP A 139 15.14 5.46 -7.84
N ALA A 140 15.78 6.60 -7.58
CA ALA A 140 16.68 7.24 -8.54
C ALA A 140 17.93 6.40 -8.89
N GLY A 141 18.25 5.38 -8.09
CA GLY A 141 19.32 4.42 -8.35
C GLY A 141 18.87 3.22 -9.19
N GLY A 142 17.58 3.14 -9.57
CA GLY A 142 17.02 2.01 -10.31
C GLY A 142 16.78 0.77 -9.44
N HIS A 143 16.69 0.89 -8.12
CA HIS A 143 16.32 -0.21 -7.24
C HIS A 143 14.80 -0.31 -7.10
N VAL A 144 14.27 -1.52 -7.00
CA VAL A 144 12.87 -1.74 -6.61
C VAL A 144 12.68 -1.31 -5.16
N VAL A 145 11.67 -0.48 -4.88
CA VAL A 145 11.46 0.09 -3.53
C VAL A 145 10.03 -0.03 -3.01
N ASP A 146 9.02 0.06 -3.87
CA ASP A 146 7.61 0.07 -3.44
C ASP A 146 6.70 -0.48 -4.54
N GLY A 147 5.44 -0.72 -4.22
CA GLY A 147 4.40 -1.03 -5.20
C GLY A 147 3.32 0.04 -5.27
N SER A 148 2.53 -0.01 -6.34
CA SER A 148 1.49 1.00 -6.60
C SER A 148 0.47 1.14 -5.45
N ARG A 149 0.14 0.03 -4.78
CA ARG A 149 -0.84 -0.02 -3.68
C ARG A 149 -0.37 -0.88 -2.50
N THR A 150 0.51 -1.83 -2.74
CA THR A 150 1.09 -2.77 -1.79
C THR A 150 2.62 -2.66 -1.80
N ALA A 151 3.29 -3.29 -0.85
CA ALA A 151 4.74 -3.25 -0.76
C ALA A 151 5.37 -4.64 -0.98
N PRO A 152 6.51 -4.75 -1.68
CA PRO A 152 7.19 -6.01 -1.91
C PRO A 152 7.79 -6.60 -0.61
N LEU A 153 7.78 -7.92 -0.52
CA LEU A 153 8.58 -8.73 0.39
C LEU A 153 9.12 -9.92 -0.41
N LEU A 154 10.43 -10.09 -0.41
CA LEU A 154 11.11 -11.11 -1.21
C LEU A 154 11.71 -12.19 -0.32
N GLU A 155 11.99 -13.34 -0.89
CA GLU A 155 12.90 -14.34 -0.35
C GLU A 155 14.02 -14.57 -1.34
N ILE A 156 15.27 -14.40 -0.88
CA ILE A 156 16.48 -14.59 -1.69
C ILE A 156 17.46 -15.40 -0.85
N GLY A 157 17.93 -16.55 -1.37
CA GLY A 157 18.83 -17.43 -0.64
C GLY A 157 18.24 -17.97 0.67
N GLY A 158 16.90 -18.13 0.74
CA GLY A 158 16.19 -18.61 1.93
C GLY A 158 15.99 -17.55 3.03
N ALA A 159 16.45 -16.31 2.85
CA ALA A 159 16.24 -15.21 3.77
C ALA A 159 15.14 -14.26 3.26
N LEU A 160 14.30 -13.76 4.17
CA LEU A 160 13.37 -12.68 3.85
C LEU A 160 14.14 -11.39 3.62
N VAL A 161 13.85 -10.72 2.50
CA VAL A 161 14.48 -9.46 2.11
C VAL A 161 13.40 -8.41 1.88
N VAL A 162 13.55 -7.29 2.58
CA VAL A 162 12.77 -6.07 2.40
C VAL A 162 13.58 -5.15 1.48
N PRO A 163 13.02 -4.75 0.32
CA PRO A 163 13.67 -3.73 -0.48
C PRO A 163 13.78 -2.42 0.30
N GLU A 164 14.95 -1.81 0.28
CA GLU A 164 15.24 -0.56 0.98
C GLU A 164 14.48 0.63 0.36
N GLY A 165 14.05 1.57 1.20
CA GLY A 165 13.31 2.74 0.77
C GLY A 165 11.81 2.51 0.60
N GLY A 166 11.17 3.39 -0.18
CA GLY A 166 9.72 3.37 -0.36
C GLY A 166 8.92 3.63 0.92
N LEU A 167 7.63 3.35 0.88
CA LEU A 167 6.75 3.57 2.01
C LEU A 167 6.92 2.45 3.07
N PRO A 168 7.15 2.77 4.36
CA PRO A 168 7.15 1.76 5.41
C PRO A 168 5.78 1.07 5.52
N SER A 169 5.67 -0.15 5.01
CA SER A 169 4.42 -0.91 4.98
C SER A 169 4.06 -1.45 6.35
N VAL A 170 2.88 -1.04 6.86
CA VAL A 170 2.33 -1.52 8.14
C VAL A 170 2.06 -3.03 8.10
N THR A 171 1.51 -3.55 7.01
CA THR A 171 1.25 -4.99 6.84
C THR A 171 2.54 -5.80 6.83
N ARG A 172 3.57 -5.33 6.11
CA ARG A 172 4.88 -6.00 6.05
C ARG A 172 5.56 -5.99 7.42
N ALA A 173 5.57 -4.84 8.10
CA ALA A 173 6.14 -4.71 9.44
C ALA A 173 5.46 -5.65 10.45
N ALA A 174 4.12 -5.75 10.42
CA ALA A 174 3.38 -6.68 11.28
C ALA A 174 3.74 -8.14 11.00
N TYR A 175 3.88 -8.53 9.73
CA TYR A 175 4.25 -9.90 9.35
C TYR A 175 5.67 -10.27 9.78
N LEU A 176 6.61 -9.32 9.69
CA LEU A 176 8.03 -9.50 10.01
C LEU A 176 8.33 -9.44 11.52
N MET A 177 7.35 -9.12 12.36
CA MET A 177 7.55 -9.07 13.81
C MET A 177 8.04 -10.43 14.34
N GLY A 178 9.24 -10.44 14.93
CA GLY A 178 9.89 -11.67 15.42
C GLY A 178 10.47 -12.59 14.34
N ARG A 179 10.49 -12.16 13.07
CA ARG A 179 11.07 -12.93 11.94
C ARG A 179 12.42 -12.34 11.51
N PRO A 180 13.47 -13.15 11.37
CA PRO A 180 14.72 -12.72 10.76
C PRO A 180 14.49 -12.24 9.32
N HIS A 181 15.04 -11.07 8.99
CA HIS A 181 14.99 -10.51 7.65
C HIS A 181 16.09 -9.45 7.49
N ASP A 182 16.49 -9.22 6.24
CA ASP A 182 17.42 -8.17 5.86
C ASP A 182 16.69 -7.05 5.13
N THR A 183 17.14 -5.81 5.32
CA THR A 183 16.74 -4.67 4.47
C THR A 183 17.94 -4.25 3.64
N ARG A 184 17.80 -4.23 2.32
CA ARG A 184 18.88 -3.84 1.40
C ARG A 184 18.34 -3.39 0.04
N PRO A 185 19.14 -2.70 -0.78
CA PRO A 185 18.76 -2.36 -2.15
C PRO A 185 18.56 -3.62 -3.00
N ILE A 186 17.57 -3.60 -3.89
CA ILE A 186 17.29 -4.68 -4.84
C ILE A 186 17.29 -4.13 -6.25
N HIS A 187 18.32 -4.44 -7.03
CA HIS A 187 18.35 -4.07 -8.44
C HIS A 187 17.49 -5.06 -9.26
N PRO A 188 16.75 -4.62 -10.30
CA PRO A 188 15.94 -5.52 -11.15
C PRO A 188 16.72 -6.73 -11.69
N ARG A 189 18.02 -6.58 -11.96
CA ARG A 189 18.91 -7.67 -12.39
C ARG A 189 19.03 -8.82 -11.37
N ASP A 190 18.81 -8.54 -10.08
CA ASP A 190 18.94 -9.51 -9.00
C ASP A 190 17.63 -10.27 -8.76
N LEU A 191 16.52 -9.85 -9.39
CA LEU A 191 15.19 -10.45 -9.19
C LEU A 191 15.12 -11.91 -9.66
N GLY A 192 15.99 -12.34 -10.58
CA GLY A 192 16.10 -13.74 -10.99
C GLY A 192 16.57 -14.68 -9.88
N HIS A 193 17.07 -14.16 -8.76
CA HIS A 193 17.45 -14.94 -7.57
C HIS A 193 16.33 -15.07 -6.54
N VAL A 194 15.17 -14.47 -6.79
CA VAL A 194 14.01 -14.56 -5.90
C VAL A 194 13.46 -15.99 -5.94
N THR A 195 13.36 -16.62 -4.76
CA THR A 195 12.80 -17.96 -4.61
C THR A 195 11.32 -17.94 -4.25
N ARG A 196 10.86 -16.91 -3.54
CA ARG A 196 9.45 -16.63 -3.21
C ARG A 196 9.26 -15.13 -3.04
N ALA A 197 8.04 -14.63 -3.26
CA ALA A 197 7.74 -13.23 -2.99
C ALA A 197 6.27 -13.02 -2.65
N TRP A 198 6.01 -11.92 -1.96
CA TRP A 198 4.67 -11.50 -1.54
C TRP A 198 4.47 -10.00 -1.75
N LEU A 199 3.23 -9.64 -2.01
CA LEU A 199 2.73 -8.28 -1.86
C LEU A 199 2.15 -8.12 -0.45
N CYS A 200 2.47 -7.01 0.22
CA CYS A 200 1.97 -6.69 1.56
C CYS A 200 1.16 -5.39 1.53
N GLY A 201 -0.16 -5.47 1.72
CA GLY A 201 -1.01 -4.28 1.79
C GLY A 201 -2.25 -4.48 2.64
N SER A 202 -2.69 -3.43 3.35
CA SER A 202 -3.77 -3.53 4.33
C SER A 202 -5.08 -4.05 3.73
N GLY A 203 -5.40 -3.67 2.49
CA GLY A 203 -6.60 -4.17 1.82
C GLY A 203 -6.56 -5.67 1.49
N THR A 204 -5.41 -6.16 1.03
CA THR A 204 -5.26 -7.51 0.47
C THR A 204 -4.64 -8.53 1.42
N GLY A 205 -3.96 -8.09 2.49
CA GLY A 205 -3.11 -8.94 3.33
C GLY A 205 -1.76 -9.23 2.67
N LEU A 206 -1.25 -10.45 2.86
CA LEU A 206 -0.14 -11.00 2.08
C LEU A 206 -0.68 -11.76 0.87
N VAL A 207 -0.28 -11.35 -0.32
CA VAL A 207 -0.64 -12.01 -1.58
C VAL A 207 0.63 -12.61 -2.20
N PRO A 208 0.72 -13.93 -2.40
CA PRO A 208 1.87 -14.56 -3.02
C PRO A 208 2.01 -14.13 -4.49
N ILE A 209 3.24 -13.83 -4.87
CA ILE A 209 3.62 -13.49 -6.24
C ILE A 209 4.06 -14.77 -6.92
N ARG A 210 3.35 -15.14 -7.97
CA ARG A 210 3.70 -16.26 -8.84
C ARG A 210 4.78 -15.87 -9.85
N ARG A 211 4.78 -14.63 -10.34
CA ARG A 211 5.75 -14.22 -11.36
C ARG A 211 6.07 -12.74 -11.30
N ILE A 212 7.35 -12.42 -11.41
CA ILE A 212 7.84 -11.07 -11.68
C ILE A 212 8.15 -11.02 -13.18
N ASP A 213 7.33 -10.26 -13.92
CA ASP A 213 7.37 -10.23 -15.38
C ASP A 213 8.77 -9.89 -15.91
N GLY A 214 9.28 -10.72 -16.82
CA GLY A 214 10.63 -10.59 -17.40
C GLY A 214 11.80 -10.92 -16.47
N HIS A 215 11.56 -11.30 -15.21
CA HIS A 215 12.61 -11.52 -14.21
C HIS A 215 12.64 -12.91 -13.59
N THR A 216 11.47 -13.57 -13.47
CA THR A 216 11.39 -14.92 -12.87
C THR A 216 10.55 -15.85 -13.74
N ASP A 217 10.82 -17.15 -13.62
CA ASP A 217 9.84 -18.19 -13.92
C ASP A 217 8.70 -18.18 -12.86
N ASP A 218 7.85 -19.21 -12.89
CA ASP A 218 6.82 -19.39 -11.86
C ASP A 218 7.44 -19.73 -10.50
N LEU A 219 7.21 -18.83 -9.54
CA LEU A 219 7.57 -18.97 -8.15
C LEU A 219 6.53 -19.80 -7.40
N PRO A 220 6.93 -20.53 -6.34
CA PRO A 220 6.00 -21.19 -5.43
C PRO A 220 5.03 -20.21 -4.77
N VAL A 221 3.75 -20.58 -4.78
CA VAL A 221 2.65 -19.75 -4.24
C VAL A 221 2.32 -20.21 -2.83
N HIS A 222 2.76 -19.45 -1.83
CA HIS A 222 2.50 -19.75 -0.41
C HIS A 222 1.62 -18.67 0.23
N TRP A 223 0.36 -18.99 0.48
CA TRP A 223 -0.53 -18.12 1.25
C TRP A 223 -0.21 -18.20 2.77
N PRO A 224 -0.41 -17.11 3.53
CA PRO A 224 -0.45 -17.19 4.99
C PRO A 224 -1.56 -18.14 5.47
N ALA A 225 -1.51 -18.49 6.76
CA ALA A 225 -2.52 -19.36 7.36
C ALA A 225 -3.94 -18.84 7.10
N PRO A 226 -4.89 -19.74 6.78
CA PRO A 226 -6.27 -19.34 6.49
C PRO A 226 -6.91 -18.67 7.71
N GLY A 227 -7.85 -17.76 7.46
CA GLY A 227 -8.63 -17.09 8.52
C GLY A 227 -7.92 -15.96 9.25
N ASP A 228 -6.65 -15.65 8.94
CA ASP A 228 -5.96 -14.50 9.54
C ASP A 228 -6.58 -13.18 9.06
N ALA A 229 -7.13 -12.41 9.99
CA ALA A 229 -7.85 -11.18 9.66
C ALA A 229 -6.95 -10.07 9.09
N VAL A 230 -5.63 -10.11 9.32
CA VAL A 230 -4.63 -9.12 8.90
C VAL A 230 -3.86 -9.56 7.67
N PHE A 231 -3.51 -10.84 7.58
CA PHE A 231 -2.64 -11.37 6.54
C PHE A 231 -3.40 -12.14 5.47
N GLY A 232 -4.56 -12.70 5.78
CA GLY A 232 -5.39 -13.43 4.82
C GLY A 232 -6.00 -12.54 3.74
N TRP A 233 -6.36 -13.16 2.62
CA TRP A 233 -7.31 -12.59 1.66
C TRP A 233 -8.63 -12.35 2.39
N PRO A 234 -9.29 -11.18 2.23
CA PRO A 234 -10.60 -11.00 2.84
C PRO A 234 -11.57 -11.88 2.04
N GLU A 235 -11.99 -13.02 2.57
CA GLU A 235 -12.94 -13.90 1.87
C GLU A 235 -14.37 -13.38 2.07
N GLU A 236 -15.26 -13.67 1.11
CA GLU A 236 -16.69 -13.41 1.28
C GLU A 236 -17.21 -14.19 2.51
N VAL A 237 -18.05 -13.54 3.32
CA VAL A 237 -18.63 -14.08 4.55
C VAL A 237 -20.04 -14.53 4.28
#